data_AF-A0A8T7FM95-F1
#
_entry.id   AF-A0A8T7FM95-F1
#
_cell.length_a   1.000
_cell.length_b   1.000
_cell.length_c   1.000
_cell.angle_alpha   90.00
_cell.angle_beta   90.00
_cell.angle_gamma   90.00
#
_symmetry.space_group_name_H-M   'P 1'
#
loop_
_entity.id
_entity.type
_entity.pdbx_description
1 polymer ?
#
loop_
_entity_poly.entity_id
_entity_poly.type
_entity_poly.pdbx_seq_one_letter_code
_entity_poly.pdbx_strand_id
1 'polypeptide(L)'
;FAIRVLPNWEREDGHYAGVETLLLQQGAPSDGIVIVRNPPGYNIVTGRAAIALPTGGIASVLAVAERYDARYLVLEPLGTTGDLRELYDHPDRFPEFIYLGEADDDRLYEIVR
;
A
#
# COMPACT_ATOMS: atom_id res chain seq x y z
N PHE A 1 28.25 20.50 5.17
CA PHE A 1 27.23 19.46 5.37
C PHE A 1 27.28 18.50 4.20
N ALA A 2 27.48 17.21 4.43
CA ALA A 2 27.42 16.19 3.38
C ALA A 2 26.12 15.43 3.56
N ILE A 3 25.21 15.53 2.59
CA ILE A 3 24.03 14.68 2.53
C ILE A 3 24.52 13.27 2.21
N ARG A 4 24.23 12.32 3.10
CA ARG A 4 24.45 10.89 2.86
C ARG A 4 23.12 10.28 2.45
N VAL A 5 23.09 9.76 1.23
CA VAL A 5 21.99 8.94 0.70
C VAL A 5 22.38 7.49 0.96
N LEU A 6 21.46 6.68 1.50
CA LEU A 6 21.70 5.26 1.68
C LEU A 6 21.88 4.62 0.29
N PRO A 7 22.85 3.70 0.11
CA PRO A 7 22.97 2.96 -1.13
C PRO A 7 21.66 2.26 -1.47
N ASN A 8 21.18 2.38 -2.71
CA ASN A 8 19.95 1.78 -3.23
C ASN A 8 18.64 2.45 -2.78
N TRP A 9 18.68 3.62 -2.10
CA TRP A 9 17.50 4.47 -1.90
C TRP A 9 16.66 4.54 -3.19
N GLU A 10 17.32 4.78 -4.33
CA GLU A 10 16.65 5.00 -5.62
C GLU A 10 15.95 3.76 -6.17
N ARG A 11 16.29 2.58 -5.64
CA ARG A 11 15.72 1.30 -6.03
C ARG A 11 14.72 0.74 -5.01
N GLU A 12 14.66 1.30 -3.80
CA GLU A 12 13.71 0.89 -2.77
C GLU A 12 12.25 1.03 -3.21
N ASP A 13 11.95 1.91 -4.17
CA ASP A 13 10.59 2.13 -4.69
C ASP A 13 10.30 1.36 -6.01
N GLY A 14 11.24 0.56 -6.51
CA GLY A 14 11.12 -0.14 -7.79
C GLY A 14 9.99 -1.19 -7.82
N HIS A 15 9.61 -1.70 -6.67
CA HIS A 15 8.50 -2.66 -6.47
C HIS A 15 7.12 -2.04 -6.73
N TYR A 16 6.97 -0.72 -6.57
CA TYR A 16 5.68 -0.05 -6.78
C TYR A 16 5.19 -0.12 -8.23
N ALA A 17 6.07 -0.35 -9.21
CA ALA A 17 5.65 -0.61 -10.59
C ALA A 17 4.91 -1.95 -10.72
N GLY A 18 5.34 -2.97 -9.97
CA GLY A 18 4.66 -4.27 -9.90
C GLY A 18 3.29 -4.16 -9.23
N VAL A 19 3.23 -3.41 -8.12
CA VAL A 19 1.99 -3.10 -7.38
C VAL A 19 0.95 -2.42 -8.29
N GLU A 20 1.32 -1.36 -9.00
CA GLU A 20 0.39 -0.66 -9.91
C GLU A 20 -0.08 -1.56 -11.06
N THR A 21 0.84 -2.36 -11.62
CA THR A 21 0.49 -3.32 -12.69
C THR A 21 -0.56 -4.30 -12.21
N LEU A 22 -0.42 -4.84 -10.99
CA LEU A 22 -1.40 -5.76 -10.42
C LEU A 22 -2.75 -5.08 -10.17
N LEU A 23 -2.78 -3.86 -9.61
CA LEU A 23 -4.04 -3.11 -9.44
C LEU A 23 -4.78 -2.93 -10.75
N LEU A 24 -4.09 -2.50 -11.81
CA LEU A 24 -4.69 -2.31 -13.13
C LEU A 24 -5.21 -3.62 -13.73
N GLN A 25 -4.50 -4.74 -13.53
CA GLN A 25 -4.95 -6.07 -13.97
C GLN A 25 -6.21 -6.55 -13.23
N GLN A 26 -6.37 -6.17 -11.96
CA GLN A 26 -7.58 -6.41 -11.17
C GLN A 26 -8.73 -5.45 -11.52
N GLY A 27 -8.54 -4.55 -12.48
CA GLY A 27 -9.57 -3.61 -12.94
C GLY A 27 -9.70 -2.35 -12.07
N ALA A 28 -8.72 -2.07 -11.20
CA ALA A 28 -8.73 -0.86 -10.39
C ALA A 28 -8.69 0.39 -11.28
N PRO A 29 -9.60 1.38 -11.11
CA PRO A 29 -9.54 2.62 -11.86
C PRO A 29 -8.28 3.39 -11.48
N SER A 30 -7.68 4.08 -12.45
CA SER A 30 -6.40 4.78 -12.31
C SER A 30 -6.43 5.97 -11.35
N ASP A 31 -7.63 6.45 -10.97
CA ASP A 31 -7.84 7.56 -10.05
C ASP A 31 -8.13 7.13 -8.60
N GLY A 32 -8.23 5.82 -8.33
CA GLY A 32 -8.44 5.30 -6.98
C GLY A 32 -7.21 5.53 -6.09
N ILE A 33 -7.42 6.15 -4.92
CA ILE A 33 -6.36 6.49 -3.96
C ILE A 33 -5.87 5.22 -3.24
N VAL A 34 -4.54 5.09 -3.13
CA VAL A 34 -3.85 3.95 -2.51
C VAL A 34 -3.22 4.36 -1.18
N ILE A 35 -3.39 3.53 -0.16
CA ILE A 35 -2.70 3.65 1.13
C ILE A 35 -1.40 2.84 1.04
N VAL A 36 -0.25 3.52 1.21
CA VAL A 36 1.09 2.91 1.09
C VAL A 36 2.05 3.46 2.15
N ARG A 37 3.17 2.77 2.42
CA ARG A 37 4.20 3.28 3.36
C ARG A 37 4.88 4.55 2.85
N ASN A 38 5.25 4.60 1.56
CA ASN A 38 5.96 5.71 0.94
C ASN A 38 5.15 6.34 -0.21
N PRO A 39 4.14 7.21 0.09
CA PRO A 39 3.31 7.82 -0.94
C PRO A 39 4.06 8.66 -1.97
N PRO A 40 5.08 9.46 -1.59
CA PRO A 40 5.91 10.15 -2.59
C PRO A 40 6.60 9.19 -3.56
N GLY A 41 7.18 8.10 -3.06
CA GLY A 41 7.81 7.06 -3.89
C GLY A 41 6.81 6.42 -4.85
N TYR A 42 5.66 6.00 -4.33
CA TYR A 42 4.58 5.42 -5.14
C TYR A 42 4.11 6.38 -6.25
N ASN A 43 3.90 7.66 -5.92
CA ASN A 43 3.46 8.65 -6.90
C ASN A 43 4.52 8.95 -7.97
N ILE A 44 5.80 9.03 -7.61
CA ILE A 44 6.90 9.24 -8.57
C ILE A 44 6.96 8.08 -9.58
N VAL A 45 6.74 6.85 -9.14
CA VAL A 45 6.81 5.65 -9.98
C VAL A 45 5.56 5.47 -10.85
N THR A 46 4.37 5.73 -10.29
CA THR A 46 3.10 5.32 -10.90
C THR A 46 2.26 6.48 -11.44
N GLY A 47 2.50 7.70 -10.96
CA GLY A 47 1.63 8.86 -11.19
C GLY A 47 0.28 8.82 -10.45
N ARG A 48 -0.06 7.72 -9.76
CA ARG A 48 -1.32 7.54 -9.04
C ARG A 48 -1.28 8.25 -7.68
N ALA A 49 -2.42 8.77 -7.25
CA ALA A 49 -2.57 9.41 -5.95
C ALA A 49 -2.45 8.38 -4.81
N ALA A 50 -1.68 8.72 -3.78
CA ALA A 50 -1.48 7.87 -2.62
C ALA A 50 -1.45 8.67 -1.31
N ILE A 51 -1.81 8.01 -0.22
CA ILE A 51 -1.76 8.55 1.15
C ILE A 51 -0.98 7.61 2.06
N ALA A 52 -0.44 8.16 3.16
CA ALA A 52 0.44 7.41 4.05
C ALA A 52 -0.33 6.38 4.87
N LEU A 53 0.24 5.18 5.00
CA LEU A 53 -0.20 4.14 5.92
C LEU A 53 -0.16 4.68 7.37
N PRO A 54 -1.30 4.75 8.08
CA PRO A 54 -1.33 5.23 9.45
C PRO A 54 -0.73 4.22 10.43
N THR A 55 -0.25 4.70 11.58
CA THR A 55 0.40 3.87 12.60
C THR A 55 -0.56 3.11 13.53
N GLY A 56 -1.85 3.46 13.54
CA GLY A 56 -2.83 2.91 14.48
C GLY A 56 -3.58 1.67 14.00
N GLY A 57 -2.94 0.83 13.18
CA GLY A 57 -3.47 -0.47 12.77
C GLY A 57 -4.66 -0.40 11.81
N ILE A 58 -5.42 -1.50 11.76
CA ILE A 58 -6.58 -1.69 10.87
C ILE A 58 -7.63 -0.60 11.08
N ALA A 59 -7.98 -0.29 12.33
CA ALA A 59 -8.98 0.73 12.63
C ALA A 59 -8.60 2.12 12.05
N SER A 60 -7.31 2.46 12.09
CA SER A 60 -6.83 3.71 11.51
C SER A 60 -6.81 3.67 9.98
N VAL A 61 -6.46 2.53 9.39
CA VAL A 61 -6.52 2.33 7.93
C VAL A 61 -7.95 2.54 7.43
N LEU A 62 -8.95 1.93 8.07
CA LEU A 62 -10.35 2.10 7.70
C LEU A 62 -10.81 3.56 7.87
N ALA A 63 -10.43 4.22 8.97
CA ALA A 63 -10.78 5.62 9.21
C ALA A 63 -10.18 6.59 8.16
N VAL A 64 -8.94 6.37 7.72
CA VAL A 64 -8.35 7.20 6.65
C VAL A 64 -8.92 6.84 5.28
N ALA A 65 -9.25 5.58 5.05
CA ALA A 65 -9.90 5.14 3.81
C ALA A 65 -11.25 5.83 3.63
N GLU A 66 -12.07 5.86 4.68
CA GLU A 66 -13.34 6.59 4.69
C GLU A 66 -13.14 8.10 4.49
N ARG A 67 -12.23 8.71 5.25
CA ARG A 67 -12.01 10.18 5.23
C ARG A 67 -11.51 10.70 3.88
N TYR A 68 -10.67 9.94 3.20
CA TYR A 68 -9.98 10.37 1.98
C TYR A 68 -10.45 9.64 0.72
N ASP A 69 -11.54 8.88 0.80
CA ASP A 69 -12.03 8.03 -0.30
C ASP A 69 -10.98 7.03 -0.82
N ALA A 70 -10.04 6.59 0.02
CA ALA A 70 -9.05 5.60 -0.38
C ALA A 70 -9.71 4.22 -0.56
N ARG A 71 -9.26 3.50 -1.59
CA ARG A 71 -9.87 2.22 -2.00
C ARG A 71 -8.93 1.05 -1.89
N TYR A 72 -7.62 1.31 -1.94
CA TYR A 72 -6.61 0.26 -1.98
C TYR A 72 -5.63 0.41 -0.83
N LEU A 73 -5.15 -0.72 -0.35
CA LEU A 73 -4.10 -0.82 0.66
C LEU A 73 -2.97 -1.69 0.12
N VAL A 74 -1.74 -1.22 0.28
CA VAL A 74 -0.52 -1.99 0.01
C VAL A 74 0.21 -2.19 1.32
N LEU A 75 0.45 -3.45 1.68
CA LEU A 75 1.23 -3.82 2.85
C LEU A 75 2.56 -4.43 2.42
N GLU A 76 3.62 -3.69 2.72
CA GLU A 76 5.00 -4.15 2.54
C GLU A 76 5.40 -5.07 3.71
N PRO A 77 6.24 -6.09 3.49
CA PRO A 77 6.73 -6.95 4.55
C PRO A 77 7.54 -6.14 5.57
N LEU A 78 8.33 -5.15 5.12
CA LEU A 78 9.05 -4.30 6.04
C LEU A 78 8.10 -3.28 6.66
N GLY A 79 8.12 -3.20 8.00
CA GLY A 79 7.40 -2.19 8.78
C GLY A 79 5.89 -2.38 8.90
N THR A 80 5.32 -3.47 8.39
CA THR A 80 3.97 -3.92 8.72
C THR A 80 4.00 -4.62 10.08
N THR A 81 3.22 -4.15 11.05
CA THR A 81 3.29 -4.61 12.45
C THR A 81 1.90 -4.70 13.07
N GLY A 82 1.77 -5.37 14.22
CA GLY A 82 0.50 -5.48 14.95
C GLY A 82 -0.59 -6.22 14.17
N ASP A 83 -1.81 -5.70 14.19
CA ASP A 83 -2.95 -6.27 13.46
C ASP A 83 -2.77 -6.23 11.93
N LEU A 84 -2.05 -5.24 11.39
CA LEU A 84 -1.67 -5.22 9.97
C LEU A 84 -0.71 -6.36 9.61
N ARG A 85 0.10 -6.85 10.57
CA ARG A 85 0.89 -8.07 10.36
C ARG A 85 -0.02 -9.28 10.27
N GLU A 86 -1.05 -9.36 11.12
CA GLU A 86 -2.02 -10.45 11.01
C GLU A 86 -2.77 -10.43 9.67
N LEU A 87 -3.13 -9.25 9.16
CA LEU A 87 -3.71 -9.10 7.82
C LEU A 87 -2.72 -9.54 6.74
N TYR A 88 -1.46 -9.10 6.83
CA TYR A 88 -0.42 -9.53 5.91
C TYR A 88 -0.25 -11.05 5.90
N ASP A 89 -0.13 -11.70 7.05
CA ASP A 89 0.12 -13.15 7.13
C ASP A 89 -1.14 -13.99 6.81
N HIS A 90 -2.33 -13.45 7.06
CA HIS A 90 -3.63 -14.10 6.87
C HIS A 90 -4.59 -13.19 6.07
N PRO A 91 -4.44 -13.12 4.74
CA PRO A 91 -5.09 -12.11 3.91
C PRO A 91 -6.62 -12.22 3.88
N ASP A 92 -7.17 -13.40 4.13
CA ASP A 92 -8.63 -13.65 4.13
C ASP A 92 -9.28 -13.50 5.51
N ARG A 93 -8.52 -13.07 6.54
CA ARG A 93 -9.00 -13.08 7.93
C ARG A 93 -9.90 -11.89 8.26
N PHE A 94 -9.75 -10.77 7.56
CA PHE A 94 -10.45 -9.52 7.83
C PHE A 94 -11.42 -9.22 6.69
N PRO A 95 -12.74 -9.29 6.91
CA PRO A 95 -13.74 -9.14 5.85
C PRO A 95 -13.77 -7.73 5.23
N GLU A 96 -13.17 -6.74 5.89
CA GLU A 96 -13.04 -5.37 5.40
C GLU A 96 -12.01 -5.25 4.26
N PHE A 97 -11.21 -6.30 4.02
CA PHE A 97 -10.16 -6.31 3.00
C PHE A 97 -10.34 -7.48 2.05
N ILE A 98 -10.49 -7.18 0.76
CA ILE A 98 -10.48 -8.18 -0.32
C ILE A 98 -9.06 -8.29 -0.83
N TYR A 99 -8.44 -9.46 -0.68
CA TYR A 99 -7.09 -9.70 -1.17
C TYR A 99 -7.05 -9.76 -2.70
N LEU A 100 -6.18 -8.94 -3.29
CA LEU A 100 -6.03 -8.78 -4.75
C LEU A 100 -4.81 -9.53 -5.31
N GLY A 101 -3.90 -9.97 -4.44
CA GLY A 101 -2.68 -10.68 -4.81
C GLY A 101 -1.42 -10.09 -4.19
N GLU A 102 -0.28 -10.56 -4.68
CA GLU A 102 1.06 -10.20 -4.20
C GLU A 102 1.95 -9.76 -5.37
N ALA A 103 2.77 -8.73 -5.16
CA ALA A 103 3.78 -8.27 -6.09
C ALA A 103 5.04 -7.85 -5.31
N ASP A 104 6.19 -8.46 -5.60
CA ASP A 104 7.46 -8.16 -4.92
C ASP A 104 7.36 -8.22 -3.37
N ASP A 105 6.72 -9.28 -2.85
CA ASP A 105 6.38 -9.50 -1.43
C ASP A 105 5.36 -8.51 -0.83
N ASP A 106 4.90 -7.50 -1.58
CA ASP A 106 3.83 -6.60 -1.16
C ASP A 106 2.46 -7.24 -1.35
N ARG A 107 1.60 -7.08 -0.36
CA ARG A 107 0.23 -7.58 -0.42
C ARG A 107 -0.75 -6.45 -0.69
N LEU A 108 -1.62 -6.69 -1.68
CA LEU A 108 -2.58 -5.71 -2.16
C LEU A 108 -3.99 -6.09 -1.72
N TYR A 109 -4.74 -5.09 -1.29
CA TYR A 109 -6.12 -5.25 -0.85
C TYR A 109 -7.01 -4.15 -1.41
N GLU A 110 -8.24 -4.50 -1.75
CA GLU A 110 -9.35 -3.55 -1.88
C GLU A 110 -10.06 -3.42 -0.53
N ILE A 111 -10.40 -2.20 -0.14
CA ILE A 111 -11.10 -1.91 1.12
C ILE A 111 -12.60 -1.88 0.86
N VAL A 112 -13.33 -2.77 1.54
CA VAL A 112 -14.80 -2.87 1.45
C VAL A 112 -15.44 -1.69 2.18
N ARG A 113 -16.53 -1.16 1.62
CA ARG A 113 -17.32 -0.05 2.16
C ARG A 113 -18.68 -0.50 2.66
#